data_AF-A0A2V8RN19-F1
#
_entry.id   AF-A0A2V8RN19-F1
#
_cell.length_a   1.000
_cell.length_b   1.000
_cell.length_c   1.000
_cell.angle_alpha   90.00
_cell.angle_beta   90.00
_cell.angle_gamma   90.00
#
_symmetry.space_group_name_H-M   'P 1'
#
loop_
_entity.id
_entity.type
_entity.pdbx_description
1 polymer ?
#
loop_
_entity_poly.entity_id
_entity_poly.type
_entity_poly.pdbx_seq_one_letter_code
_entity_poly.pdbx_strand_id
1 'polypeptide(L)'
;MTPNKFGSRTSTIIFTALLCFFSVAALAQGGTVTERRIRFARGRTTAVEKGAIAYAHSDVYTLGARRGQTMSLHIASANRQVVFSLTAPSGTPVEGAFTVRDWSGELPESGDYTITVVNNREHSAASAYTLEVTIR
;
A
#
# COMPACT_ATOMS: atom_id res chain seq x y z
N MET A 1 30.03 17.69 79.22
CA MET A 1 30.96 17.16 78.20
C MET A 1 30.16 16.94 76.93
N THR A 2 30.20 17.88 75.98
CA THR A 2 29.73 17.71 74.59
C THR A 2 30.80 16.91 73.80
N PRO A 3 30.50 16.16 72.70
CA PRO A 3 29.76 16.71 71.54
C PRO A 3 28.93 15.75 70.63
N ASN A 4 28.05 16.40 69.85
CA ASN A 4 27.67 16.25 68.42
C ASN A 4 27.92 14.92 67.66
N LYS A 5 26.89 14.42 66.94
CA LYS A 5 26.77 14.55 65.46
C LYS A 5 25.49 13.90 64.88
N PHE A 6 24.79 14.71 64.06
CA PHE A 6 24.21 14.46 62.73
C PHE A 6 23.67 13.06 62.32
N GLY A 7 22.48 13.06 61.70
CA GLY A 7 22.23 12.17 60.55
C GLY A 7 20.78 11.72 60.32
N SER A 8 20.07 12.47 59.46
CA SER A 8 18.92 12.15 58.60
C SER A 8 17.85 11.11 59.01
N ARG A 9 16.61 11.62 59.04
CA ARG A 9 15.33 10.91 59.11
C ARG A 9 15.07 10.08 57.84
N THR A 10 14.63 8.83 58.01
CA THR A 10 14.15 7.96 56.92
C THR A 10 12.69 7.56 57.14
N SER A 11 11.89 7.66 56.06
CA SER A 11 10.73 6.80 55.69
C SER A 11 9.48 6.84 56.58
N THR A 12 8.22 6.83 56.12
CA THR A 12 7.49 6.60 54.85
C THR A 12 6.06 7.15 55.12
N ILE A 13 5.18 7.47 54.15
CA ILE A 13 3.94 6.70 53.87
C ILE A 13 3.01 7.47 52.89
N ILE A 14 2.81 6.82 51.72
CA ILE A 14 1.58 6.63 50.91
C ILE A 14 1.02 7.79 50.07
N PHE A 15 1.38 7.75 48.78
CA PHE A 15 0.58 8.13 47.61
C PHE A 15 0.54 6.83 46.76
N THR A 16 -0.57 6.34 46.20
CA THR A 16 -1.05 6.69 44.86
C THR A 16 -2.26 5.79 44.54
N ALA A 17 -3.35 6.36 44.01
CA ALA A 17 -4.49 5.63 43.47
C ALA A 17 -4.13 5.01 42.11
N LEU A 18 -4.40 3.72 41.92
CA LEU A 18 -4.13 3.00 40.68
C LEU A 18 -5.41 2.93 39.82
N LEU A 19 -5.53 3.84 38.85
CA LEU A 19 -6.49 3.73 37.74
C LEU A 19 -6.01 2.63 36.78
N CYS A 20 -6.70 1.50 36.72
CA CYS A 20 -6.54 0.53 35.64
C CYS A 20 -7.40 0.95 34.44
N PHE A 21 -6.88 1.84 33.60
CA PHE A 21 -7.34 1.93 32.21
C PHE A 21 -6.80 0.71 31.45
N PHE A 22 -7.61 -0.35 31.35
CA PHE A 22 -7.36 -1.41 30.38
C PHE A 22 -7.69 -0.85 28.98
N SER A 23 -6.71 -0.20 28.34
CA SER A 23 -6.79 0.11 26.93
C SER A 23 -6.67 -1.20 26.14
N VAL A 24 -7.80 -1.77 25.73
CA VAL A 24 -7.80 -2.79 24.68
C VAL A 24 -7.47 -2.07 23.38
N ALA A 25 -6.21 -2.11 22.97
CA ALA A 25 -5.83 -1.78 21.61
C ALA A 25 -6.39 -2.88 20.70
N ALA A 26 -7.50 -2.60 20.01
CA ALA A 26 -8.02 -3.48 18.99
C ALA A 26 -7.00 -3.54 17.83
N LEU A 27 -6.33 -4.68 17.66
CA LEU A 27 -5.53 -4.95 16.47
C LEU A 27 -6.47 -5.11 15.28
N ALA A 28 -6.79 -4.02 14.60
CA ALA A 28 -7.30 -4.07 13.23
C ALA A 28 -6.12 -4.42 12.31
N GLN A 29 -5.64 -5.67 12.35
CA GLN A 29 -4.67 -6.18 11.38
C GLN A 29 -5.41 -6.56 10.08
N GLY A 30 -5.99 -5.56 9.43
CA GLY A 30 -6.42 -5.63 8.04
C GLY A 30 -5.36 -4.99 7.16
N GLY A 31 -5.07 -5.59 6.01
CA GLY A 31 -4.23 -4.99 4.98
C GLY A 31 -4.65 -3.56 4.63
N THR A 32 -3.70 -2.66 4.34
CA THR A 32 -4.03 -1.30 3.89
C THR A 32 -4.25 -1.28 2.38
N VAL A 33 -5.26 -0.53 1.95
CA VAL A 33 -5.49 -0.20 0.53
C VAL A 33 -5.15 1.27 0.30
N THR A 34 -4.28 1.55 -0.66
CA THR A 34 -3.95 2.92 -1.09
C THR A 34 -4.51 3.18 -2.47
N GLU A 35 -5.42 4.13 -2.61
CA GLU A 35 -6.05 4.47 -3.90
C GLU A 35 -5.42 5.71 -4.54
N ARG A 36 -5.13 5.65 -5.84
CA ARG A 36 -4.56 6.75 -6.64
C ARG A 36 -5.19 6.82 -8.03
N ARG A 37 -5.31 8.02 -8.58
CA ARG A 37 -5.74 8.20 -9.99
C ARG A 37 -4.55 8.58 -10.86
N ILE A 38 -4.29 7.79 -11.89
CA ILE A 38 -3.27 8.08 -12.90
C ILE A 38 -3.80 9.16 -13.84
N ARG A 39 -2.94 10.16 -14.11
CA ARG A 39 -3.18 11.20 -15.11
C ARG A 39 -1.93 11.36 -15.95
N PHE A 40 -2.07 11.32 -17.27
CA PHE A 40 -0.95 11.62 -18.15
C PHE A 40 -0.67 13.12 -18.18
N ALA A 41 0.61 13.47 -18.18
CA ALA A 41 1.02 14.84 -18.47
C ALA A 41 0.56 15.26 -19.88
N ARG A 42 0.38 16.57 -20.09
CA ARG A 42 -0.09 17.09 -21.38
C ARG A 42 0.81 16.61 -22.53
N GLY A 43 0.19 16.01 -23.55
CA GLY A 43 0.89 15.48 -24.73
C GLY A 43 1.64 14.16 -24.49
N ARG A 44 1.48 13.53 -23.32
CA ARG A 44 2.04 12.21 -23.02
C ARG A 44 0.94 11.15 -23.02
N THR A 45 1.34 9.94 -23.34
CA THR A 45 0.52 8.72 -23.30
C THR A 45 1.01 7.73 -22.25
N THR A 46 2.07 8.08 -21.52
CA THR A 46 2.72 7.24 -20.53
C THR A 46 2.79 7.95 -19.19
N ALA A 47 2.54 7.21 -18.11
CA ALA A 47 2.76 7.60 -16.72
C ALA A 47 3.62 6.54 -16.03
N VAL A 48 4.39 6.99 -15.04
CA VAL A 48 5.25 6.12 -14.24
C VAL A 48 4.96 6.39 -12.77
N GLU A 49 4.45 5.38 -12.08
CA GLU A 49 4.11 5.42 -10.67
C GLU A 49 5.12 4.61 -9.86
N LYS A 50 5.50 5.12 -8.69
CA LYS A 50 6.44 4.43 -7.78
C LYS A 50 5.76 4.17 -6.46
N GLY A 51 6.12 3.06 -5.83
CA GLY A 51 5.59 2.67 -4.53
C GLY A 51 6.46 1.63 -3.84
N ALA A 52 6.06 1.30 -2.62
CA ALA A 52 6.59 0.15 -1.89
C ALA A 52 5.43 -0.51 -1.15
N ILE A 53 5.31 -1.83 -1.29
CA ILE A 53 4.12 -2.56 -0.85
C ILE A 53 4.49 -3.81 -0.05
N ALA A 54 3.97 -3.87 1.17
CA ALA A 54 4.10 -5.03 2.07
C ALA A 54 3.08 -6.11 1.72
N TYR A 55 3.32 -7.33 2.18
CA TYR A 55 2.36 -8.42 2.04
C TYR A 55 1.01 -8.06 2.68
N ALA A 56 -0.09 -8.50 2.06
CA ALA A 56 -1.47 -8.18 2.42
C ALA A 56 -1.89 -6.70 2.22
N HIS A 57 -1.02 -5.82 1.71
CA HIS A 57 -1.41 -4.48 1.28
C HIS A 57 -1.68 -4.44 -0.23
N SER A 58 -2.48 -3.46 -0.65
CA SER A 58 -2.82 -3.23 -2.07
C SER A 58 -2.65 -1.76 -2.42
N ASP A 59 -2.06 -1.49 -3.57
CA ASP A 59 -2.08 -0.17 -4.20
C ASP A 59 -3.01 -0.24 -5.40
N VAL A 60 -4.06 0.57 -5.41
CA VAL A 60 -5.12 0.56 -6.41
C VAL A 60 -5.03 1.85 -7.24
N TYR A 61 -4.85 1.69 -8.55
CA TYR A 61 -4.75 2.80 -9.48
C TYR A 61 -5.95 2.84 -10.41
N THR A 62 -6.58 3.99 -10.54
CA THR A 62 -7.64 4.22 -11.52
C THR A 62 -7.12 5.00 -12.71
N LEU A 63 -7.43 4.56 -13.93
CA LEU A 63 -7.08 5.23 -15.18
C LEU A 63 -8.27 5.28 -16.13
N GLY A 64 -8.64 6.48 -16.55
CA GLY A 64 -9.67 6.66 -17.58
C GLY A 64 -9.10 6.32 -18.96
N ALA A 65 -9.78 5.43 -19.68
CA ALA A 65 -9.40 5.00 -21.01
C ALA A 65 -10.64 4.75 -21.89
N ARG A 66 -10.43 4.58 -23.19
CA ARG A 66 -11.49 4.36 -24.18
C ARG A 66 -11.35 2.99 -24.81
N ARG A 67 -12.49 2.42 -25.19
CA ARG A 67 -12.57 1.19 -25.99
C ARG A 67 -11.75 1.34 -27.26
N GLY A 68 -11.02 0.30 -27.63
CA GLY A 68 -10.19 0.25 -28.83
C GLY A 68 -8.79 0.85 -28.66
N GLN A 69 -8.51 1.51 -27.54
CA GLN A 69 -7.14 1.90 -27.21
C GLN A 69 -6.32 0.68 -26.83
N THR A 70 -5.02 0.71 -27.13
CA THR A 70 -4.09 -0.29 -26.62
C THR A 70 -3.48 0.21 -25.32
N MET A 71 -3.71 -0.50 -24.21
CA MET A 71 -3.03 -0.25 -22.94
C MET A 71 -1.87 -1.23 -22.80
N SER A 72 -0.71 -0.73 -22.35
CA SER A 72 0.44 -1.54 -21.95
C SER A 72 0.80 -1.22 -20.49
N LEU A 73 1.02 -2.26 -19.71
CA LEU A 73 1.35 -2.21 -18.29
C LEU A 73 2.62 -3.02 -18.04
N HIS A 74 3.57 -2.43 -17.32
CA HIS A 74 4.79 -3.09 -16.88
C HIS A 74 5.06 -2.76 -15.41
N ILE A 75 5.36 -3.77 -14.58
CA ILE A 75 5.76 -3.57 -13.19
C ILE A 75 7.13 -4.18 -12.88
N ALA A 76 8.05 -3.29 -12.52
CA ALA A 76 9.40 -3.63 -12.09
C ALA A 76 9.47 -3.65 -10.57
N SER A 77 10.04 -4.73 -10.02
CA SER A 77 10.45 -4.86 -8.61
C SER A 77 11.70 -5.73 -8.54
N ALA A 78 12.67 -5.35 -7.70
CA ALA A 78 13.99 -6.01 -7.66
C ALA A 78 13.90 -7.49 -7.27
N ASN A 79 13.07 -7.80 -6.26
CA ASN A 79 12.83 -9.16 -5.80
C ASN A 79 11.80 -9.92 -6.63
N ARG A 80 11.21 -9.28 -7.64
CA ARG A 80 10.24 -9.87 -8.56
C ARG A 80 8.91 -10.31 -7.92
N GLN A 81 8.58 -9.82 -6.73
CA GLN A 81 7.42 -10.26 -5.94
C GLN A 81 6.16 -9.41 -6.16
N VAL A 82 6.29 -8.24 -6.78
CA VAL A 82 5.17 -7.33 -7.03
C VAL A 82 4.54 -7.64 -8.40
N VAL A 83 3.23 -7.79 -8.40
CA VAL A 83 2.38 -8.11 -9.57
C VAL A 83 1.18 -7.17 -9.62
N PHE A 84 0.48 -7.13 -10.74
CA PHE A 84 -0.78 -6.42 -10.87
C PHE A 84 -1.89 -7.28 -11.47
N SER A 85 -3.13 -6.83 -11.26
CA SER A 85 -4.32 -7.25 -11.99
C SER A 85 -5.05 -6.05 -12.57
N LEU A 86 -5.64 -6.19 -13.76
CA LEU A 86 -6.43 -5.16 -14.43
C LEU A 86 -7.92 -5.54 -14.44
N THR A 87 -8.76 -4.61 -14.03
CA THR A 87 -10.22 -4.74 -14.01
C THR A 87 -10.84 -3.67 -14.91
N ALA A 88 -11.77 -4.09 -15.76
CA ALA A 88 -12.52 -3.22 -16.65
C ALA A 88 -13.55 -2.36 -15.89
N PRO A 89 -14.08 -1.28 -16.51
CA PRO A 89 -15.10 -0.42 -15.91
C PRO A 89 -16.35 -1.18 -15.44
N SER A 90 -16.70 -2.28 -16.12
CA SER A 90 -17.78 -3.20 -15.71
C SER A 90 -17.51 -3.99 -14.41
N GLY A 91 -16.29 -3.96 -13.88
CA GLY A 91 -15.86 -4.79 -12.76
C GLY A 91 -15.31 -6.17 -13.18
N THR A 92 -15.28 -6.45 -14.48
CA THR A 92 -14.79 -7.73 -15.02
C THR A 92 -13.25 -7.74 -15.10
N PRO A 93 -12.55 -8.81 -14.69
CA PRO A 93 -11.12 -8.95 -14.94
C PRO A 93 -10.81 -8.90 -16.45
N VAL A 94 -9.79 -8.16 -16.84
CA VAL A 94 -9.32 -8.13 -18.23
C VAL A 94 -8.54 -9.42 -18.53
N GLU A 95 -8.83 -10.03 -19.68
CA GLU A 95 -8.24 -11.29 -20.09
C GLU A 95 -6.70 -11.22 -20.12
N GLY A 96 -6.05 -12.21 -19.51
CA GLY A 96 -4.58 -12.32 -19.44
C GLY A 96 -3.91 -11.29 -18.50
N ALA A 97 -4.66 -10.36 -17.90
CA ALA A 97 -4.13 -9.30 -17.05
C ALA A 97 -4.35 -9.57 -15.55
N PHE A 98 -4.19 -10.82 -15.10
CA PHE A 98 -4.44 -11.21 -13.71
C PHE A 98 -3.20 -11.79 -13.03
N THR A 99 -2.71 -11.13 -11.97
CA THR A 99 -1.49 -11.53 -11.22
C THR A 99 -0.27 -11.65 -12.14
N VAL A 100 -0.10 -10.67 -13.02
CA VAL A 100 0.98 -10.62 -14.01
C VAL A 100 1.92 -9.44 -13.73
N ARG A 101 3.02 -9.37 -14.49
CA ARG A 101 3.97 -8.26 -14.40
C ARG A 101 4.09 -7.43 -15.66
N ASP A 102 3.59 -7.98 -16.75
CA ASP A 102 3.62 -7.43 -18.08
C ASP A 102 2.30 -7.79 -18.72
N TRP A 103 1.64 -6.81 -19.32
CA TRP A 103 0.44 -7.04 -20.11
C TRP A 103 0.30 -5.95 -21.16
N SER A 104 -0.22 -6.31 -22.33
CA SER A 104 -0.62 -5.36 -23.35
C SER A 104 -1.82 -5.90 -24.12
N GLY A 105 -2.79 -5.05 -24.38
CA GLY A 105 -3.99 -5.46 -25.11
C GLY A 105 -4.90 -4.29 -25.48
N GLU A 106 -5.80 -4.56 -26.42
CA GLU A 106 -6.87 -3.63 -26.78
C GLU A 106 -7.94 -3.61 -25.68
N LEU A 107 -8.39 -2.42 -25.31
CA LEU A 107 -9.37 -2.23 -24.25
C LEU A 107 -10.79 -2.51 -24.75
N PRO A 108 -11.55 -3.41 -24.10
CA PRO A 108 -12.89 -3.78 -24.55
C PRO A 108 -13.96 -2.71 -24.25
N GLU A 109 -13.70 -1.80 -23.32
CA GLU A 109 -14.68 -0.88 -22.74
C GLU A 109 -14.12 0.54 -22.64
N SER A 110 -15.00 1.53 -22.57
CA SER A 110 -14.62 2.92 -22.22
C SER A 110 -15.00 3.19 -20.78
N GLY A 111 -14.13 3.82 -20.02
CA GLY A 111 -14.38 4.17 -18.64
C GLY A 111 -13.12 4.13 -17.78
N ASP A 112 -13.34 4.02 -16.47
CA ASP A 112 -12.27 3.95 -15.49
C ASP A 112 -11.86 2.50 -15.26
N TYR A 113 -10.64 2.17 -15.69
CA TYR A 113 -9.99 0.90 -15.43
C TYR A 113 -9.28 0.93 -14.07
N THR A 114 -9.26 -0.22 -13.40
CA THR A 114 -8.62 -0.38 -12.09
C THR A 114 -7.42 -1.31 -12.20
N ILE A 115 -6.24 -0.83 -11.83
CA ILE A 115 -5.00 -1.60 -11.75
C ILE A 115 -4.71 -1.85 -10.27
N THR A 116 -4.82 -3.09 -9.84
CA THR A 116 -4.55 -3.48 -8.45
C THR A 116 -3.15 -4.08 -8.36
N VAL A 117 -2.26 -3.42 -7.65
CA VAL A 117 -0.88 -3.84 -7.40
C VAL A 117 -0.79 -4.48 -6.02
N VAL A 118 -0.17 -5.66 -5.94
CA VAL A 118 0.03 -6.40 -4.69
C VAL A 118 1.43 -6.99 -4.60
N ASN A 119 1.89 -7.24 -3.37
CA ASN A 119 3.03 -8.12 -3.13
C ASN A 119 2.54 -9.58 -3.03
N ASN A 120 2.89 -10.42 -4.00
CA ASN A 120 2.42 -11.81 -4.11
C ASN A 120 3.27 -12.81 -3.28
N ARG A 121 4.13 -12.31 -2.38
CA ARG A 121 4.95 -13.14 -1.50
C ARG A 121 4.45 -12.99 -0.06
N GLU A 122 3.93 -14.08 0.49
CA GLU A 122 3.50 -14.14 1.89
C GLU A 122 4.66 -13.83 2.85
N HIS A 123 4.32 -13.13 3.95
CA HIS A 123 5.25 -12.77 5.03
C HIS A 123 6.52 -12.05 4.55
N SER A 124 6.47 -11.42 3.37
CA SER A 124 7.60 -10.65 2.85
C SER A 124 7.64 -9.24 3.42
N ALA A 125 8.86 -8.72 3.54
CA ALA A 125 9.06 -7.30 3.75
C ALA A 125 8.49 -6.49 2.57
N ALA A 126 8.31 -5.18 2.79
CA ALA A 126 7.85 -4.28 1.73
C ALA A 126 8.77 -4.32 0.51
N SER A 127 8.16 -4.41 -0.66
CA SER A 127 8.84 -4.47 -1.95
C SER A 127 8.64 -3.17 -2.70
N ALA A 128 9.73 -2.46 -3.00
CA ALA A 128 9.68 -1.30 -3.87
C ALA A 128 9.34 -1.72 -5.31
N TYR A 129 8.53 -0.91 -5.98
CA TYR A 129 8.17 -1.13 -7.38
C TYR A 129 8.09 0.17 -8.19
N THR A 130 8.13 0.00 -9.51
CA THR A 130 7.80 1.02 -10.50
C THR A 130 6.78 0.43 -11.46
N LEU A 131 5.61 1.07 -11.57
CA LEU A 131 4.54 0.74 -12.50
C LEU A 131 4.59 1.73 -13.66
N GLU A 132 4.81 1.23 -14.88
CA GLU A 132 4.70 2.00 -16.11
C GLU A 132 3.39 1.68 -16.80
N VAL A 133 2.65 2.72 -17.17
CA VAL A 133 1.35 2.62 -17.83
C VAL A 133 1.36 3.44 -19.10
N THR A 134 1.06 2.83 -20.23
CA THR A 134 0.95 3.50 -21.54
C THR A 134 -0.40 3.23 -22.18
N ILE A 135 -0.99 4.23 -22.83
CA ILE A 135 -2.21 4.10 -23.65
C ILE A 135 -1.96 4.67 -25.05
N ARG A 136 -2.27 3.92 -26.10
CA ARG A 136 -2.20 4.35 -27.51
C ARG A 136 -3.56 4.30 -28.19
#